data_AF-A0A535LG40-F1
#
_entry.id   AF-A0A535LG40-F1
#
_cell.length_a   1.000
_cell.length_b   1.000
_cell.length_c   1.000
_cell.angle_alpha   90.00
_cell.angle_beta   90.00
_cell.angle_gamma   90.00
#
_symmetry.space_group_name_H-M   'P 1'
#
loop_
_entity.id
_entity.type
_entity.pdbx_description
1 polymer ?
#
loop_
_entity_poly.entity_id
_entity_poly.type
_entity_poly.pdbx_seq_one_letter_code
_entity_poly.pdbx_strand_id
1 'polypeptide(L)'
;MSLLRLAVLGPPQVVHDGRRLSFALHKAQALLLYLAVEGGMHPRSKLAAFLWPDSEPHDARTALRNALTLLRRLLSDDEASLAGHSHLRSERDLLGLDLHAPFELDLDVVQQAYQQARRISAFPSEPQGSALAAQVQHALALVRGSFLDGFWLGKEAPFDEWVQQQQQQWQVRVQFLLDRLSSWQEEAFEWEPAIATLTRWLALDPL
;
A
#
# COMPACT_ATOMS: atom_id res chain seq x y z
N MET A 1 -1.02 -10.61 18.84
CA MET A 1 -0.12 -10.06 17.83
C MET A 1 -0.59 -8.65 17.54
N SER A 2 0.31 -7.68 17.65
CA SER A 2 0.13 -6.31 17.19
C SER A 2 -0.37 -6.23 15.75
N LEU A 3 -1.26 -5.28 15.46
CA LEU A 3 -1.71 -5.00 14.10
C LEU A 3 -0.69 -4.11 13.36
N LEU A 4 -0.24 -4.56 12.20
CA LEU A 4 0.58 -3.76 11.28
C LEU A 4 -0.32 -3.16 10.17
N ARG A 5 -0.41 -1.84 10.10
CA ARG A 5 -1.20 -1.11 9.10
C ARG A 5 -0.28 -0.28 8.21
N LEU A 6 -0.40 -0.45 6.90
CA LEU A 6 0.31 0.33 5.90
C LEU A 6 -0.68 1.11 5.06
N ALA A 7 -0.45 2.41 4.96
CA ALA A 7 -1.18 3.28 4.05
C ALA A 7 -0.21 3.86 3.02
N VAL A 8 -0.35 3.42 1.77
CA VAL A 8 0.56 3.71 0.66
C VAL A 8 -0.09 4.50 -0.48
N LEU A 9 -1.39 4.81 -0.41
CA LEU A 9 -2.06 5.71 -1.35
C LEU A 9 -1.92 7.17 -0.87
N GLY A 10 -0.81 7.80 -1.23
CA GLY A 10 -0.30 9.06 -0.70
C GLY A 10 1.04 8.87 0.02
N PRO A 11 1.49 9.85 0.82
CA PRO A 11 2.72 9.72 1.58
C PRO A 11 2.71 8.49 2.50
N PRO A 12 3.74 7.63 2.46
CA PRO A 12 3.70 6.35 3.16
C PRO A 12 3.56 6.54 4.67
N GLN A 13 2.64 5.79 5.25
CA GLN A 13 2.45 5.72 6.68
C GLN A 13 2.46 4.26 7.11
N VAL A 14 3.28 3.97 8.13
CA VAL A 14 3.38 2.64 8.73
C VAL A 14 3.02 2.80 10.20
N VAL A 15 2.01 2.05 10.64
CA VAL A 15 1.53 2.03 12.01
C VAL A 15 1.59 0.60 12.51
N HIS A 16 2.16 0.41 13.70
CA HIS A 16 2.28 -0.90 14.34
C HIS A 16 1.77 -0.77 15.77
N ASP A 17 0.76 -1.58 16.11
CA ASP A 17 0.04 -1.50 17.39
C ASP A 17 -0.44 -0.07 17.76
N GLY A 18 -0.98 0.64 16.77
CA GLY A 18 -1.43 2.02 16.93
C GLY A 18 -0.32 3.07 17.02
N ARG A 19 0.96 2.67 17.06
CA ARG A 19 2.11 3.59 17.05
C ARG A 19 2.62 3.81 15.64
N ARG A 20 2.76 5.07 15.24
CA ARG A 20 3.38 5.42 13.95
C ARG A 20 4.88 5.12 14.01
N LEU A 21 5.37 4.31 13.09
CA LEU A 21 6.78 3.97 13.00
C LEU A 21 7.57 5.07 12.28
N SER A 22 8.74 5.40 12.83
CA SER A 22 9.73 6.26 12.19
C SER A 22 10.94 5.43 11.77
N PHE A 23 11.42 5.62 10.54
CA PHE A 23 12.54 4.85 10.00
C PHE A 23 13.77 5.74 9.92
N ALA A 24 14.85 5.33 10.61
CA ALA A 24 16.15 5.99 10.47
C ALA A 24 16.78 5.78 9.08
N LEU A 25 16.34 4.74 8.36
CA LEU A 25 16.84 4.38 7.04
C LEU A 25 15.68 4.31 6.04
N HIS A 26 15.69 5.19 5.03
CA HIS A 26 14.69 5.18 3.95
C HIS A 26 14.63 3.81 3.25
N LYS A 27 15.78 3.16 3.01
CA LYS A 27 15.83 1.84 2.39
C LYS A 27 15.22 0.72 3.24
N ALA A 28 15.20 0.87 4.58
CA ALA A 28 14.49 -0.08 5.42
C ALA A 28 12.97 0.11 5.28
N GLN A 29 12.48 1.35 5.25
CA GLN A 29 11.08 1.64 4.97
C GLN A 29 10.67 1.13 3.58
N ALA A 30 11.48 1.39 2.55
CA ALA A 30 11.26 0.93 1.19
C ALA A 30 11.18 -0.60 1.10
N LEU A 31 12.05 -1.32 1.82
CA LEU A 31 11.99 -2.78 1.91
C LEU A 31 10.65 -3.25 2.48
N LEU A 32 10.19 -2.66 3.58
CA LEU A 32 8.91 -3.02 4.18
C LEU A 32 7.73 -2.75 3.23
N LEU A 33 7.71 -1.57 2.60
CA LEU A 33 6.67 -1.19 1.65
C LEU A 33 6.66 -2.13 0.42
N TYR A 34 7.82 -2.47 -0.10
CA TYR A 34 7.95 -3.41 -1.22
C TYR A 34 7.41 -4.80 -0.85
N LEU A 35 7.83 -5.36 0.28
CA LEU A 35 7.35 -6.69 0.72
C LEU A 35 5.84 -6.71 0.99
N ALA A 36 5.30 -5.59 1.47
CA ALA A 36 3.88 -5.44 1.71
C ALA A 36 3.04 -5.42 0.44
N VAL A 37 3.47 -4.62 -0.54
CA VAL A 37 2.71 -4.40 -1.77
C VAL A 37 2.88 -5.55 -2.75
N GLU A 38 4.10 -6.07 -2.90
CA GLU A 38 4.38 -7.20 -3.80
C GLU A 38 3.88 -8.53 -3.21
N GLY A 39 3.87 -8.64 -1.87
CA GLY A 39 3.52 -9.87 -1.16
C GLY A 39 4.48 -11.03 -1.46
N GLY A 40 4.20 -12.19 -0.88
CA GLY A 40 4.98 -13.41 -1.15
C GLY A 40 6.41 -13.41 -0.59
N MET A 41 7.20 -14.41 -1.04
CA MET A 41 8.56 -14.66 -0.58
C MET A 41 9.58 -14.30 -1.66
N HIS A 42 10.56 -13.46 -1.32
CA HIS A 42 11.54 -12.91 -2.24
C HIS A 42 12.98 -13.31 -1.88
N PRO A 43 13.83 -13.66 -2.86
CA PRO A 43 15.25 -13.90 -2.61
C PRO A 43 15.95 -12.67 -2.04
N ARG A 44 16.75 -12.86 -0.99
CA ARG A 44 17.55 -11.78 -0.39
C ARG A 44 18.50 -11.14 -1.39
N SER A 45 19.07 -11.94 -2.28
CA SER A 45 19.92 -11.43 -3.37
C SER A 45 19.18 -10.46 -4.31
N LYS A 46 17.94 -10.79 -4.69
CA LYS A 46 17.07 -9.92 -5.51
C LYS A 46 16.77 -8.61 -4.77
N LEU A 47 16.36 -8.69 -3.51
CA LEU A 47 16.03 -7.51 -2.70
C LEU A 47 17.25 -6.60 -2.48
N ALA A 48 18.43 -7.19 -2.28
CA ALA A 48 19.68 -6.46 -2.13
C ALA A 48 20.02 -5.67 -3.41
N ALA A 49 19.99 -6.33 -4.58
CA ALA A 49 20.25 -5.67 -5.86
C ALA A 49 19.19 -4.60 -6.19
N PHE A 50 17.93 -4.85 -5.83
CA PHE A 50 16.82 -3.94 -6.09
C PHE A 50 16.91 -2.63 -5.30
N LEU A 51 17.30 -2.69 -4.02
CA LEU A 51 17.36 -1.52 -3.13
C LEU A 51 18.75 -0.85 -3.07
N TRP A 52 19.81 -1.57 -3.45
CA TRP A 52 21.20 -1.08 -3.48
C TRP A 52 21.86 -1.43 -4.83
N PRO A 53 21.38 -0.87 -5.95
CA PRO A 53 21.90 -1.20 -7.28
C PRO A 53 23.37 -0.82 -7.46
N ASP A 54 23.80 0.27 -6.83
CA ASP A 54 25.17 0.82 -6.96
C ASP A 54 26.19 0.18 -6.02
N SER A 55 25.77 -0.81 -5.22
CA SER A 55 26.63 -1.46 -4.24
C SER A 55 27.12 -2.80 -4.77
N GLU A 56 28.38 -3.14 -4.47
CA GLU A 56 28.90 -4.48 -4.72
C GLU A 56 28.03 -5.54 -4.02
N PRO A 57 27.85 -6.75 -4.59
CA PRO A 57 26.91 -7.74 -4.07
C PRO A 57 27.09 -8.10 -2.58
N HIS A 58 28.33 -8.07 -2.08
CA HIS A 58 28.63 -8.33 -0.68
C HIS A 58 28.10 -7.19 0.23
N ASP A 59 28.33 -5.95 -0.16
CA ASP A 59 27.93 -4.76 0.59
C ASP A 59 26.42 -4.58 0.56
N ALA A 60 25.77 -4.84 -0.58
CA ALA A 60 24.32 -4.83 -0.71
C ALA A 60 23.64 -5.84 0.24
N ARG A 61 24.20 -7.06 0.37
CA ARG A 61 23.70 -8.07 1.32
C ARG A 61 23.90 -7.64 2.77
N THR A 62 25.04 -7.01 3.08
CA THR A 62 25.31 -6.47 4.42
C THR A 62 24.32 -5.35 4.76
N ALA A 63 24.07 -4.44 3.83
CA ALA A 63 23.08 -3.37 3.98
C ALA A 63 21.65 -3.92 4.17
N LEU A 64 21.27 -4.95 3.39
CA LEU A 64 20.00 -5.66 3.57
C LEU A 64 19.87 -6.26 4.97
N ARG A 65 20.92 -6.94 5.47
CA ARG A 65 20.92 -7.51 6.82
C ARG A 65 20.74 -6.43 7.90
N ASN A 66 21.38 -5.27 7.73
CA ASN A 66 21.25 -4.15 8.66
C ASN A 66 19.83 -3.56 8.63
N ALA A 67 19.26 -3.36 7.43
CA ALA A 67 17.88 -2.93 7.25
C ALA A 67 16.88 -3.90 7.90
N LEU A 68 17.08 -5.20 7.72
CA LEU A 68 16.26 -6.23 8.36
C LEU A 68 16.35 -6.22 9.89
N THR A 69 17.54 -5.98 10.43
CA THR A 69 17.73 -5.88 11.88
C THR A 69 16.98 -4.68 12.44
N LEU A 70 17.01 -3.54 11.73
CA LEU A 70 16.23 -2.36 12.09
C LEU A 70 14.73 -2.62 12.00
N LEU A 71 14.25 -3.24 10.92
CA LEU A 71 12.82 -3.56 10.77
C LEU A 71 12.33 -4.50 11.87
N ARG A 72 13.09 -5.55 12.19
CA ARG A 72 12.71 -6.48 13.28
C ARG A 72 12.58 -5.75 14.60
N ARG A 73 13.48 -4.83 14.92
CA ARG A 73 13.40 -4.02 16.15
C ARG A 73 12.18 -3.11 16.16
N LEU A 74 11.87 -2.46 15.04
CA LEU A 74 10.70 -1.59 14.92
C LEU A 74 9.36 -2.34 14.99
N LEU A 75 9.35 -3.61 14.58
CA LEU A 75 8.17 -4.47 14.53
C LEU A 75 8.11 -5.47 15.70
N SER A 76 8.98 -5.32 16.69
CA SER A 76 8.94 -6.12 17.91
C SER A 76 8.03 -5.44 18.93
N ASP A 77 7.03 -6.16 19.45
CA ASP A 77 6.35 -5.72 20.67
C ASP A 77 7.28 -5.96 21.87
N ASP A 78 7.37 -4.99 22.78
CA ASP A 78 8.13 -5.11 24.04
C ASP A 78 7.69 -6.34 24.87
N GLU A 79 6.45 -6.82 24.72
CA GLU A 79 5.93 -8.03 25.39
C GLU A 79 5.90 -9.31 24.51
N ALA A 80 5.82 -9.21 23.17
CA ALA A 80 5.71 -10.38 22.29
C ALA A 80 7.05 -11.09 22.02
N SER A 81 8.15 -10.57 22.56
CA SER A 81 9.48 -11.15 22.44
C SER A 81 9.60 -12.58 23.01
N LEU A 82 8.61 -13.05 23.78
CA LEU A 82 8.50 -14.42 24.28
C LEU A 82 7.80 -15.40 23.32
N ALA A 83 7.06 -14.91 22.32
CA ALA A 83 6.24 -15.76 21.45
C ALA A 83 6.87 -16.04 20.06
N GLY A 84 7.97 -15.37 19.68
CA GLY A 84 8.69 -15.67 18.42
C GLY A 84 7.94 -15.28 17.13
N HIS A 85 6.88 -14.50 17.23
CA HIS A 85 6.03 -14.12 16.11
C HIS A 85 6.44 -12.74 15.55
N SER A 86 7.08 -12.75 14.38
CA SER A 86 7.58 -11.54 13.70
C SER A 86 6.77 -11.32 12.42
N HIS A 87 6.35 -10.08 12.15
CA HIS A 87 5.72 -9.71 10.87
C HIS A 87 6.61 -10.00 9.66
N LEU A 88 7.91 -10.20 9.86
CA LEU A 88 8.84 -10.65 8.82
C LEU A 88 9.06 -12.16 8.92
N ARG A 89 8.81 -12.86 7.81
CA ARG A 89 9.12 -14.28 7.64
C ARG A 89 10.42 -14.44 6.88
N SER A 90 11.32 -15.29 7.38
CA SER A 90 12.59 -15.62 6.74
C SER A 90 12.69 -17.13 6.58
N GLU A 91 12.83 -17.61 5.34
CA GLU A 91 12.99 -19.04 5.04
C GLU A 91 14.19 -19.26 4.15
N ARG A 92 15.26 -19.87 4.70
CA ARG A 92 16.54 -20.00 4.00
C ARG A 92 17.00 -18.62 3.48
N ASP A 93 17.06 -18.46 2.16
CA ASP A 93 17.43 -17.21 1.48
C ASP A 93 16.23 -16.35 1.06
N LEU A 94 15.00 -16.77 1.37
CA LEU A 94 13.79 -16.04 1.06
C LEU A 94 13.34 -15.16 2.24
N LEU A 95 12.72 -14.03 1.90
CA LEU A 95 12.17 -13.05 2.82
C LEU A 95 10.78 -12.61 2.34
N GLY A 96 9.81 -12.56 3.24
CA GLY A 96 8.47 -12.03 2.99
C GLY A 96 7.86 -11.44 4.25
N LEU A 97 6.65 -10.89 4.10
CA LEU A 97 5.79 -10.65 5.26
C LEU A 97 5.12 -11.95 5.71
N ASP A 98 4.91 -12.07 7.02
CA ASP A 98 4.09 -13.11 7.59
C ASP A 98 2.61 -12.76 7.47
N LEU A 99 1.92 -13.44 6.55
CA LEU A 99 0.49 -13.25 6.32
C LEU A 99 -0.38 -13.87 7.43
N HIS A 100 0.21 -14.63 8.36
CA HIS A 100 -0.51 -15.08 9.56
C HIS A 100 -0.53 -14.02 10.66
N ALA A 101 0.34 -13.01 10.58
CA ALA A 101 0.29 -11.86 11.48
C ALA A 101 -0.78 -10.87 11.02
N PRO A 102 -1.52 -10.21 11.94
CA PRO A 102 -2.51 -9.20 11.57
C PRO A 102 -1.87 -8.07 10.76
N PHE A 103 -2.36 -7.88 9.55
CA PHE A 103 -1.83 -6.94 8.57
C PHE A 103 -2.97 -6.29 7.79
N GLU A 104 -2.91 -4.97 7.62
CA GLU A 104 -3.84 -4.20 6.79
C GLU A 104 -3.06 -3.32 5.80
N LEU A 105 -3.49 -3.35 4.55
CA LEU A 105 -2.98 -2.49 3.48
C LEU A 105 -4.15 -1.75 2.83
N ASP A 106 -4.05 -0.43 2.71
CA ASP A 106 -5.09 0.40 2.07
C ASP A 106 -5.34 0.00 0.60
N LEU A 107 -4.33 -0.53 -0.09
CA LEU A 107 -4.47 -1.10 -1.44
C LEU A 107 -5.48 -2.24 -1.50
N ASP A 108 -5.57 -3.09 -0.47
CA ASP A 108 -6.51 -4.22 -0.48
C ASP A 108 -7.96 -3.74 -0.49
N VAL A 109 -8.24 -2.69 0.28
CA VAL A 109 -9.57 -2.05 0.35
C VAL A 109 -9.95 -1.45 -1.01
N VAL A 110 -9.02 -0.73 -1.65
CA VAL A 110 -9.24 -0.13 -2.97
C VAL A 110 -9.35 -1.18 -4.06
N GLN A 111 -8.52 -2.22 -4.02
CA GLN A 111 -8.53 -3.33 -4.97
C GLN A 111 -9.85 -4.10 -4.90
N GLN A 112 -10.34 -4.38 -3.70
CA GLN A 112 -11.62 -5.06 -3.49
C GLN A 112 -12.78 -4.23 -4.04
N ALA A 113 -12.82 -2.93 -3.72
CA ALA A 113 -13.84 -2.01 -4.23
C ALA A 113 -13.81 -1.95 -5.77
N TYR A 114 -12.62 -1.86 -6.37
CA TYR A 114 -12.42 -1.87 -7.82
C TYR A 114 -12.94 -3.16 -8.48
N GLN A 115 -12.61 -4.32 -7.91
CA GLN A 115 -13.06 -5.62 -8.45
C GLN A 115 -14.58 -5.77 -8.38
N GLN A 116 -15.22 -5.31 -7.30
CA GLN A 116 -16.68 -5.38 -7.17
C GLN A 116 -17.38 -4.40 -8.10
N ALA A 117 -16.91 -3.16 -8.17
CA ALA A 117 -17.45 -2.14 -9.07
C ALA A 117 -17.36 -2.59 -10.55
N ARG A 118 -16.28 -3.25 -10.95
CA ARG A 118 -16.10 -3.79 -12.32
C ARG A 118 -17.02 -4.93 -12.70
N ARG A 119 -17.50 -5.71 -11.73
CA ARG A 119 -18.42 -6.83 -12.00
C ARG A 119 -19.83 -6.37 -12.31
N ILE A 120 -20.16 -5.14 -11.94
CA ILE A 120 -21.49 -4.57 -12.09
C ILE A 120 -21.55 -3.77 -13.38
N SER A 121 -22.28 -4.27 -14.36
CA SER A 121 -22.44 -3.61 -15.67
C SER A 121 -23.52 -2.51 -15.66
N ALA A 122 -24.60 -2.71 -14.90
CA ALA A 122 -25.75 -1.80 -14.81
C ALA A 122 -25.87 -1.18 -13.40
N PHE A 123 -26.67 -0.12 -13.23
CA PHE A 123 -26.91 0.43 -11.90
C PHE A 123 -27.35 -0.67 -10.93
N PRO A 124 -26.64 -0.88 -9.82
CA PRO A 124 -26.98 -1.92 -8.87
C PRO A 124 -28.35 -1.61 -8.23
N SER A 125 -29.24 -2.60 -8.22
CA SER A 125 -30.57 -2.45 -7.61
C SER A 125 -30.43 -2.17 -6.10
N GLU A 126 -31.31 -1.34 -5.57
CA GLU A 126 -31.43 -1.14 -4.12
C GLU A 126 -31.77 -2.47 -3.41
N PRO A 127 -31.18 -2.78 -2.24
CA PRO A 127 -30.24 -1.98 -1.42
C PRO A 127 -28.75 -2.24 -1.72
N GLN A 128 -28.44 -3.09 -2.69
CA GLN A 128 -27.06 -3.51 -2.99
C GLN A 128 -26.24 -2.37 -3.60
N GLY A 129 -26.90 -1.46 -4.31
CA GLY A 129 -26.25 -0.28 -4.90
C GLY A 129 -25.73 0.71 -3.86
N SER A 130 -26.57 1.09 -2.90
CA SER A 130 -26.17 1.96 -1.80
C SER A 130 -24.99 1.38 -1.00
N ALA A 131 -25.02 0.08 -0.69
CA ALA A 131 -23.93 -0.59 0.04
C ALA A 131 -22.59 -0.57 -0.74
N LEU A 132 -22.63 -0.82 -2.05
CA LEU A 132 -21.42 -0.78 -2.88
C LEU A 132 -20.91 0.65 -3.07
N ALA A 133 -21.80 1.63 -3.26
CA ALA A 133 -21.43 3.04 -3.35
C ALA A 133 -20.73 3.49 -2.06
N ALA A 134 -21.26 3.12 -0.89
CA ALA A 134 -20.63 3.39 0.41
C ALA A 134 -19.25 2.73 0.53
N GLN A 135 -19.09 1.50 0.03
CA GLN A 135 -17.81 0.81 0.02
C GLN A 135 -16.78 1.49 -0.90
N VAL A 136 -17.19 1.91 -2.11
CA VAL A 136 -16.33 2.67 -3.03
C VAL A 136 -15.96 4.02 -2.42
N GLN A 137 -16.89 4.72 -1.78
CA GLN A 137 -16.63 5.96 -1.07
C GLN A 137 -15.62 5.78 0.06
N HIS A 138 -15.74 4.71 0.86
CA HIS A 138 -14.76 4.38 1.90
C HIS A 138 -13.37 4.10 1.30
N ALA A 139 -13.29 3.32 0.23
CA ALA A 139 -12.03 3.04 -0.47
C ALA A 139 -11.37 4.32 -0.99
N LEU A 140 -12.13 5.20 -1.63
CA LEU A 140 -11.63 6.49 -2.14
C LEU A 140 -11.20 7.42 -1.01
N ALA A 141 -11.83 7.35 0.18
CA ALA A 141 -11.42 8.14 1.33
C ALA A 141 -9.99 7.82 1.80
N LEU A 142 -9.52 6.58 1.59
CA LEU A 142 -8.15 6.15 1.90
C LEU A 142 -7.11 6.68 0.91
N VAL A 143 -7.51 7.08 -0.29
CA VAL A 143 -6.62 7.65 -1.32
C VAL A 143 -6.27 9.09 -0.98
N ARG A 144 -5.07 9.33 -0.44
CA ARG A 144 -4.60 10.66 -0.01
C ARG A 144 -3.67 11.34 -1.03
N GLY A 145 -3.34 10.62 -2.10
CA GLY A 145 -2.44 11.05 -3.16
C GLY A 145 -2.03 9.83 -4.00
N SER A 146 -1.06 10.03 -4.89
CA SER A 146 -0.47 8.96 -5.69
C SER A 146 0.17 7.88 -4.82
N PHE A 147 0.30 6.66 -5.34
CA PHE A 147 0.99 5.58 -4.66
C PHE A 147 2.41 6.02 -4.23
N LEU A 148 2.71 5.90 -2.93
CA LEU A 148 3.97 6.34 -2.30
C LEU A 148 4.37 7.78 -2.64
N ASP A 149 3.38 8.68 -2.69
CA ASP A 149 3.61 10.09 -3.01
C ASP A 149 4.70 10.73 -2.12
N GLY A 150 5.62 11.43 -2.77
CA GLY A 150 6.78 12.05 -2.11
C GLY A 150 7.84 11.09 -1.56
N PHE A 151 7.73 9.78 -1.77
CA PHE A 151 8.72 8.80 -1.29
C PHE A 151 9.54 8.18 -2.41
N TRP A 152 10.84 8.43 -2.39
CA TRP A 152 11.80 8.03 -3.42
C TRP A 152 13.13 7.62 -2.77
N LEU A 153 13.85 6.68 -3.39
CA LEU A 153 15.20 6.30 -2.96
C LEU A 153 16.30 7.06 -3.70
N GLY A 154 16.01 7.59 -4.89
CA GLY A 154 16.93 8.35 -5.72
C GLY A 154 16.71 8.03 -7.19
N LYS A 155 16.57 9.07 -8.03
CA LYS A 155 16.35 8.95 -9.48
C LYS A 155 17.34 7.94 -10.06
N GLU A 156 16.82 6.84 -10.64
CA GLU A 156 17.52 5.66 -11.21
C GLU A 156 17.59 4.40 -10.32
N ALA A 157 17.06 4.42 -9.09
CA ALA A 157 16.88 3.18 -8.35
C ALA A 157 15.77 2.29 -8.97
N PRO A 158 15.97 0.96 -9.12
CA PRO A 158 14.92 0.03 -9.55
C PRO A 158 13.63 0.13 -8.72
N PHE A 159 13.77 0.51 -7.44
CA PHE A 159 12.63 0.81 -6.57
C PHE A 159 11.78 1.97 -7.09
N ASP A 160 12.40 3.07 -7.53
CA ASP A 160 11.67 4.25 -8.01
C ASP A 160 10.95 3.94 -9.34
N GLU A 161 11.52 3.09 -10.20
CA GLU A 161 10.84 2.57 -11.39
C GLU A 161 9.61 1.72 -11.03
N TRP A 162 9.74 0.84 -10.03
CA TRP A 162 8.62 0.07 -9.51
C TRP A 162 7.53 0.98 -8.92
N VAL A 163 7.90 2.04 -8.18
CA VAL A 163 6.94 3.03 -7.68
C VAL A 163 6.17 3.68 -8.84
N GLN A 164 6.87 4.11 -9.89
CA GLN A 164 6.24 4.71 -11.08
C GLN A 164 5.25 3.75 -11.76
N GLN A 165 5.62 2.48 -11.91
CA GLN A 165 4.72 1.45 -12.46
C GLN A 165 3.47 1.26 -11.60
N GLN A 166 3.64 1.20 -10.27
CA GLN A 166 2.52 1.09 -9.34
C GLN A 166 1.62 2.34 -9.40
N GLN A 167 2.19 3.54 -9.45
CA GLN A 167 1.42 4.79 -9.58
C GLN A 167 0.50 4.76 -10.80
N GLN A 168 1.02 4.37 -11.98
CA GLN A 168 0.21 4.26 -13.20
C GLN A 168 -0.92 3.23 -13.06
N GLN A 169 -0.63 2.06 -12.48
CA GLN A 169 -1.64 1.02 -12.29
C GLN A 169 -2.75 1.45 -11.33
N TRP A 170 -2.40 2.08 -10.22
CA TRP A 170 -3.36 2.52 -9.21
C TRP A 170 -4.14 3.75 -9.66
N GLN A 171 -3.53 4.66 -10.43
CA GLN A 171 -4.21 5.82 -11.01
C GLN A 171 -5.40 5.38 -11.87
N VAL A 172 -5.22 4.40 -12.76
CA VAL A 172 -6.31 3.87 -13.59
C VAL A 172 -7.45 3.29 -12.76
N ARG A 173 -7.14 2.59 -11.66
CA ARG A 173 -8.17 2.00 -10.77
C ARG A 173 -8.92 3.07 -10.00
N VAL A 174 -8.21 4.07 -9.48
CA VAL A 174 -8.80 5.18 -8.73
C VAL A 174 -9.70 6.03 -9.63
N GLN A 175 -9.25 6.37 -10.85
CA GLN A 175 -10.06 7.09 -11.83
C GLN A 175 -11.34 6.31 -12.18
N PHE A 176 -11.24 4.99 -12.40
CA PHE A 176 -12.42 4.15 -12.64
C PHE A 176 -13.41 4.20 -11.47
N LEU A 177 -12.92 4.16 -10.22
CA LEU A 177 -13.78 4.21 -9.04
C LEU A 177 -14.45 5.58 -8.86
N LEU A 178 -13.74 6.67 -9.14
CA LEU A 178 -14.27 8.03 -9.09
C LEU A 178 -15.39 8.22 -10.12
N ASP A 179 -15.13 7.87 -11.37
CA ASP A 179 -16.10 7.88 -12.47
C ASP A 179 -17.36 7.08 -12.11
N ARG A 180 -17.15 5.84 -11.64
CA ARG A 180 -18.26 4.95 -11.29
C ARG A 180 -19.10 5.50 -10.14
N LEU A 181 -18.46 6.02 -9.09
CA LEU A 181 -19.16 6.57 -7.94
C LEU A 181 -19.95 7.83 -8.32
N SER A 182 -19.38 8.73 -9.13
CA SER A 182 -20.10 9.91 -9.61
C SER A 182 -21.32 9.54 -10.44
N SER A 183 -21.22 8.58 -11.36
CA SER A 183 -22.38 8.14 -12.15
C SER A 183 -23.49 7.56 -11.28
N TRP A 184 -23.13 6.77 -10.25
CA TRP A 184 -24.14 6.23 -9.33
C TRP A 184 -24.83 7.31 -8.49
N GLN A 185 -24.07 8.31 -8.03
CA GLN A 185 -24.62 9.43 -7.26
C GLN A 185 -25.53 10.32 -8.13
N GLU A 186 -25.17 10.54 -9.39
CA GLU A 186 -26.01 11.27 -10.35
C GLU A 186 -27.34 10.54 -10.64
N GLU A 187 -27.29 9.22 -10.89
CA GLU A 187 -28.49 8.41 -11.11
C GLU A 187 -29.41 8.35 -9.88
N ALA A 188 -28.82 8.41 -8.68
CA ALA A 188 -29.54 8.50 -7.40
C ALA A 188 -30.04 9.92 -7.06
N PHE A 189 -29.76 10.93 -7.90
CA PHE A 189 -30.03 12.35 -7.65
C PHE A 189 -29.34 12.92 -6.39
N GLU A 190 -28.23 12.32 -5.97
CA GLU A 190 -27.40 12.74 -4.84
C GLU A 190 -26.34 13.77 -5.27
N TRP A 191 -26.77 14.99 -5.54
CA TRP A 191 -25.93 16.03 -6.11
C TRP A 191 -24.76 16.47 -5.21
N GLU A 192 -24.99 16.63 -3.91
CA GLU A 192 -23.94 17.04 -2.96
C GLU A 192 -22.80 16.00 -2.88
N PRO A 193 -23.08 14.70 -2.68
CA PRO A 193 -22.07 13.65 -2.80
C PRO A 193 -21.35 13.63 -4.16
N ALA A 194 -22.07 13.78 -5.27
CA ALA A 194 -21.48 13.82 -6.61
C ALA A 194 -20.45 14.95 -6.76
N ILE A 195 -20.79 16.17 -6.31
CA ILE A 195 -19.88 17.32 -6.34
C ILE A 195 -18.64 17.06 -5.48
N ALA A 196 -18.80 16.46 -4.30
CA ALA A 196 -17.68 16.12 -3.43
C ALA A 196 -16.73 15.11 -4.10
N THR A 197 -17.29 14.08 -4.76
CA THR A 197 -16.54 13.08 -5.51
C THR A 197 -15.76 13.73 -6.67
N LEU A 198 -16.40 14.56 -7.48
CA LEU A 198 -15.77 15.26 -8.62
C LEU A 198 -14.69 16.25 -8.16
N THR A 199 -14.92 16.97 -7.06
CA THR A 199 -13.92 17.88 -6.48
C THR A 199 -12.68 17.11 -6.03
N ARG A 200 -12.86 15.94 -5.42
CA ARG A 200 -11.74 15.08 -5.02
C ARG A 200 -10.99 14.53 -6.23
N TRP A 201 -11.70 14.19 -7.30
CA TRP A 201 -11.07 13.77 -8.56
C TRP A 201 -10.12 14.84 -9.08
N LEU A 202 -10.58 16.10 -9.19
CA LEU A 202 -9.75 17.22 -9.66
C LEU A 202 -8.52 17.47 -8.77
N ALA A 203 -8.62 17.20 -7.46
CA ALA A 203 -7.49 17.35 -6.54
C ALA A 203 -6.43 16.25 -6.71
N LEU A 204 -6.83 15.05 -7.14
CA LEU A 204 -5.93 13.91 -7.37
C LEU A 204 -5.31 13.91 -8.78
N ASP A 205 -5.95 14.58 -9.72
CA ASP A 205 -5.52 14.68 -11.13
C ASP A 205 -5.63 16.15 -11.59
N PRO A 206 -4.68 17.02 -11.16
CA PRO A 206 -4.66 18.40 -11.61
C PRO A 206 -4.32 18.45 -13.09
N LEU A 207 -5.27 18.96 -13.88
CA LEU A 207 -5.18 19.19 -15.34
C LEU A 207 -3.91 19.93 -15.77
#